data_AF-A0AA37Q8Q5-F1
#
_entry.id   AF-A0AA37Q8Q5-F1
#
_cell.length_a   1.000
_cell.length_b   1.000
_cell.length_c   1.000
_cell.angle_alpha   90.00
_cell.angle_beta   90.00
_cell.angle_gamma   90.00
#
_symmetry.space_group_name_H-M   'P 1'
#
loop_
_entity.id
_entity.type
_entity.pdbx_description
1 polymer ?
#
loop_
_entity_poly.entity_id
_entity_poly.type
_entity_poly.pdbx_seq_one_letter_code
_entity_poly.pdbx_strand_id
1 'polypeptide(L)'
;MTTPEHPSQPTSQQTPVTFHGAIPILRVRDLAASVDHYVRVLGFATDWHYPGSIASVSRDRCSVFLSEGDQGTSGTWAWIGVSDATALHDELRARGATIRQEPTNFAWALELQVEDPDGNVLRMGSDPRADVPFGPWKDMRGELWFATPEGGWRKAEDGRAENGTAEDGEARNEKAETPASPVSAAPVSAAPELKEAAEQARRAGNLPEARRLYEEAVALQRAGDDPLQLAHTVRHLGDVLREARLPHLAEPHYAEALAIYRAHAGEQPLNQANALRSHAILKHEMGDDVASRRSWEAAARLYQQLDQREGVAESAGWAARLAWRSGDLSKAREWLSAARAASDASSDPTAWKFVREVGLELGG
;
A
#
# COMPACT_ATOMS: atom_id res chain seq x y z
N MET A 1 -54.49 -21.08 36.67
CA MET A 1 -53.09 -21.14 37.11
C MET A 1 -52.24 -20.51 36.01
N THR A 2 -51.96 -19.22 36.15
CA THR A 2 -51.11 -18.45 35.23
C THR A 2 -49.68 -18.53 35.71
N THR A 3 -48.80 -19.12 34.90
CA THR A 3 -47.36 -19.16 35.14
C THR A 3 -46.81 -17.73 35.08
N PRO A 4 -45.98 -17.27 36.05
CA PRO A 4 -45.36 -15.95 35.95
C PRO A 4 -44.24 -16.00 34.90
N GLU A 5 -44.26 -15.09 33.93
CA GLU A 5 -43.14 -14.87 33.01
C GLU A 5 -41.94 -14.28 33.78
N HIS A 6 -40.77 -14.86 33.56
CA HIS A 6 -39.50 -14.29 34.02
C HIS A 6 -39.18 -13.05 33.18
N PRO A 7 -38.81 -11.91 33.80
CA PRO A 7 -38.35 -10.75 33.06
C PRO A 7 -37.03 -11.10 32.35
N SER A 8 -37.04 -10.96 31.02
CA SER A 8 -35.86 -11.15 30.19
C SER A 8 -34.79 -10.13 30.59
N GLN A 9 -33.57 -10.62 30.87
CA GLN A 9 -32.43 -9.75 31.14
C GLN A 9 -32.14 -8.87 29.92
N PRO A 10 -31.82 -7.57 30.10
CA PRO A 10 -31.41 -6.72 28.99
C PRO A 10 -30.10 -7.27 28.40
N THR A 11 -30.15 -7.67 27.14
CA THR A 11 -28.96 -7.98 26.35
C THR A 11 -28.09 -6.73 26.28
N SER A 12 -26.90 -6.78 26.90
CA SER A 12 -25.91 -5.73 26.76
C SER A 12 -25.51 -5.64 25.29
N GLN A 13 -25.97 -4.60 24.60
CA GLN A 13 -25.46 -4.26 23.27
C GLN A 13 -23.98 -3.90 23.45
N GLN A 14 -23.07 -4.81 23.10
CA GLN A 14 -21.65 -4.52 23.06
C GLN A 14 -21.42 -3.42 22.02
N THR A 15 -21.02 -2.24 22.49
CA THR A 15 -20.61 -1.15 21.60
C THR A 15 -19.38 -1.61 20.80
N PRO A 16 -19.37 -1.47 19.47
CA PRO A 16 -18.22 -1.85 18.67
C PRO A 16 -16.96 -1.12 19.13
N VAL A 17 -15.87 -1.85 19.33
CA VAL A 17 -14.56 -1.27 19.65
C VAL A 17 -14.06 -0.53 18.40
N THR A 18 -13.87 0.78 18.50
CA THR A 18 -13.30 1.61 17.42
C THR A 18 -11.90 2.06 17.83
N PHE A 19 -10.93 1.88 16.94
CA PHE A 19 -9.58 2.40 17.13
C PHE A 19 -9.51 3.85 16.62
N HIS A 20 -8.88 4.72 17.39
CA HIS A 20 -8.57 6.09 16.97
C HIS A 20 -7.17 6.17 16.35
N GLY A 21 -6.75 7.38 15.94
CA GLY A 21 -5.38 7.61 15.49
C GLY A 21 -4.37 7.21 16.57
N ALA A 22 -3.30 6.54 16.17
CA ALA A 22 -2.19 6.25 17.07
C ALA A 22 -1.44 7.56 17.41
N ILE A 23 -1.07 7.71 18.68
CA ILE A 23 -0.29 8.84 19.17
C ILE A 23 1.11 8.31 19.49
N PRO A 24 2.15 8.64 18.69
CA PRO A 24 3.51 8.24 19.01
C PRO A 24 3.99 8.94 20.28
N ILE A 25 4.78 8.23 21.07
CA ILE A 25 5.48 8.75 22.24
C ILE A 25 6.96 8.85 21.88
N LEU A 26 7.47 10.08 21.83
CA LEU A 26 8.86 10.38 21.49
C LEU A 26 9.64 10.66 22.77
N ARG A 27 10.75 9.95 22.92
CA ARG A 27 11.68 10.18 24.03
C ARG A 27 12.45 11.48 23.79
N VAL A 28 12.46 12.34 24.80
CA VAL A 28 13.19 13.61 24.80
C VAL A 28 14.10 13.72 26.02
N ARG A 29 15.18 14.52 25.93
CA ARG A 29 16.11 14.72 27.07
C ARG A 29 15.72 15.90 27.96
N ASP A 30 15.08 16.91 27.38
CA ASP A 30 14.60 18.11 28.08
C ASP A 30 13.19 18.42 27.55
N LEU A 31 12.17 18.19 28.37
CA LEU A 31 10.78 18.37 27.94
C LEU A 31 10.46 19.82 27.61
N ALA A 32 11.01 20.77 28.37
CA ALA A 32 10.70 22.18 28.18
C ALA A 32 11.28 22.67 26.84
N ALA A 33 12.54 22.30 26.54
CA ALA A 33 13.18 22.63 25.27
C ALA A 33 12.46 21.97 24.09
N SER A 34 12.04 20.70 24.23
CA SER A 34 11.34 19.98 23.17
C SER A 34 9.93 20.52 22.94
N VAL A 35 9.17 20.84 23.99
CA VAL A 35 7.86 21.51 23.82
C VAL A 35 8.02 22.86 23.12
N ASP A 36 9.00 23.68 23.52
CA ASP A 36 9.28 24.97 22.87
C ASP A 36 9.61 24.80 21.37
N HIS A 37 10.43 23.80 21.03
CA HIS A 37 10.75 23.46 19.64
C HIS A 37 9.50 23.05 18.85
N TYR A 38 8.71 22.10 19.35
CA TYR A 38 7.51 21.62 18.64
C TYR A 38 6.51 22.77 18.43
N VAL A 39 6.36 23.66 19.41
CA VAL A 39 5.44 24.80 19.31
C VAL A 39 5.96 25.87 18.35
N ARG A 40 7.17 26.39 18.58
CA ARG A 40 7.68 27.54 17.83
C ARG A 40 8.18 27.18 16.44
N VAL A 41 8.85 26.04 16.31
CA VAL A 41 9.52 25.64 15.07
C VAL A 41 8.57 24.81 14.23
N LEU A 42 7.97 23.77 14.81
CA LEU A 42 7.10 22.84 14.07
C LEU A 42 5.63 23.28 14.01
N GLY A 43 5.24 24.33 14.74
CA GLY A 43 3.90 24.93 14.69
C GLY A 43 2.81 24.12 15.41
N PHE A 44 3.19 23.28 16.36
CA PHE A 44 2.24 22.58 17.23
C PHE A 44 1.71 23.51 18.33
N ALA A 45 0.64 23.09 19.01
CA ALA A 45 0.15 23.68 20.24
C ALA A 45 0.29 22.67 21.38
N THR A 46 0.51 23.15 22.61
CA THR A 46 0.48 22.30 23.81
C THR A 46 -0.96 21.97 24.18
N ASP A 47 -1.28 20.68 24.32
CA ASP A 47 -2.60 20.23 24.79
C ASP A 47 -2.63 20.15 26.32
N TRP A 48 -1.63 19.45 26.88
CA TRP A 48 -1.42 19.29 28.31
C TRP A 48 0.05 19.01 28.59
N HIS A 49 0.49 19.26 29.82
CA HIS A 49 1.90 19.22 30.19
C HIS A 49 2.09 18.84 31.66
N TYR A 50 2.90 17.81 31.91
CA TYR A 50 3.41 17.42 33.22
C TYR A 50 4.93 17.67 33.24
N PRO A 51 5.40 18.80 33.82
CA PRO A 51 6.80 19.20 33.78
C PRO A 51 7.76 18.11 34.28
N GLY A 52 8.85 17.90 33.55
CA GLY A 52 9.87 16.88 33.86
C GLY A 52 9.42 15.43 33.67
N SER A 53 8.28 15.19 33.02
CA SER A 53 7.75 13.85 32.79
C SER A 53 7.22 13.66 31.38
N ILE A 54 6.09 14.28 31.03
CA ILE A 54 5.42 14.03 29.74
C ILE A 54 4.54 15.21 29.33
N ALA A 55 4.48 15.51 28.04
CA ALA A 55 3.57 16.50 27.46
C ALA A 55 2.88 15.95 26.22
N SER A 56 1.71 16.48 25.90
CA SER A 56 1.07 16.31 24.59
C SER A 56 1.11 17.61 23.82
N VAL A 57 1.50 17.50 22.56
CA VAL A 57 1.42 18.58 21.59
C VAL A 57 0.62 18.11 20.38
N SER A 58 -0.17 19.01 19.80
CA SER A 58 -0.96 18.70 18.61
C SER A 58 -0.88 19.80 17.54
N ARG A 59 -1.00 19.38 16.28
CA ARG A 59 -1.21 20.24 15.11
C ARG A 59 -2.27 19.59 14.25
N ASP A 60 -3.42 20.25 14.12
CA ASP A 60 -4.60 19.72 13.45
C ASP A 60 -5.04 18.36 14.03
N ARG A 61 -4.93 17.27 13.25
CA ARG A 61 -5.26 15.90 13.70
C ARG A 61 -4.03 15.10 14.14
N CYS A 62 -2.84 15.69 14.11
CA CYS A 62 -1.60 15.04 14.52
C CYS A 62 -1.34 15.36 15.99
N SER A 63 -1.31 14.33 16.84
CA SER A 63 -0.91 14.44 18.25
C SER A 63 0.36 13.65 18.48
N VAL A 64 1.26 14.17 19.31
CA VAL A 64 2.52 13.54 19.70
C VAL A 64 2.69 13.71 21.21
N PHE A 65 3.09 12.64 21.90
CA PHE A 65 3.52 12.74 23.28
C PHE A 65 5.04 12.86 23.34
N LEU A 66 5.54 13.79 24.15
CA LEU A 66 6.96 14.00 24.43
C LEU A 66 7.23 13.52 25.85
N SER A 67 8.10 12.52 26.01
CA SER A 67 8.39 11.86 27.29
C SER A 67 9.84 12.10 27.70
N GLU A 68 10.07 12.80 28.81
CA GLU A 68 11.41 13.10 29.31
C GLU A 68 12.02 11.89 30.00
N GLY A 69 13.16 11.40 29.49
CA GLY A 69 13.92 10.38 30.22
C GLY A 69 13.23 9.01 30.36
N ASP A 70 12.00 8.81 29.86
CA ASP A 70 11.23 7.56 29.85
C ASP A 70 10.69 7.23 28.43
N GLN A 71 9.91 6.15 28.26
CA GLN A 71 9.13 5.72 27.10
C GLN A 71 9.68 6.06 25.69
N GLY A 72 10.17 5.05 24.99
CA GLY A 72 10.73 5.16 23.64
C GLY A 72 12.25 5.24 23.62
N THR A 73 12.84 5.51 22.46
CA THR A 73 14.30 5.68 22.29
C THR A 73 14.61 6.94 21.47
N SER A 74 15.75 7.57 21.74
CA SER A 74 16.23 8.69 20.90
C SER A 74 16.40 8.21 19.45
N GLY A 75 16.08 9.08 18.49
CA GLY A 75 16.13 8.69 17.07
C GLY A 75 14.91 7.89 16.62
N THR A 76 13.77 8.00 17.31
CA THR A 76 12.51 7.38 16.87
C THR A 76 12.02 8.04 15.59
N TRP A 77 11.44 7.25 14.68
CA TRP A 77 10.86 7.73 13.43
C TRP A 77 9.34 7.71 13.50
N ALA A 78 8.70 8.82 13.12
CA ALA A 78 7.26 8.90 12.96
C ALA A 78 6.92 9.42 11.56
N TRP A 79 5.98 8.77 10.89
CA TRP A 79 5.46 9.25 9.61
C TRP A 79 4.16 10.04 9.82
N ILE A 80 4.07 11.20 9.19
CA ILE A 80 2.95 12.14 9.31
C ILE A 80 2.50 12.54 7.91
N GLY A 81 1.24 12.24 7.58
CA GLY A 81 0.62 12.71 6.33
C GLY A 81 0.31 14.20 6.41
N VAL A 82 0.68 14.95 5.37
CA VAL A 82 0.44 16.38 5.24
C VAL A 82 -0.19 16.69 3.88
N SER A 83 -0.98 17.75 3.77
CA SER A 83 -1.64 18.09 2.51
C SER A 83 -0.68 18.63 1.45
N ASP A 84 0.39 19.31 1.85
CA ASP A 84 1.39 19.90 0.97
C ASP A 84 2.77 19.90 1.64
N ALA A 85 3.64 18.99 1.21
CA ALA A 85 4.99 18.88 1.76
C ALA A 85 5.91 20.03 1.35
N THR A 86 5.68 20.69 0.20
CA THR A 86 6.49 21.82 -0.27
C THR A 86 6.17 23.08 0.54
N ALA A 87 4.89 23.40 0.71
CA ALA A 87 4.48 24.55 1.53
C ALA A 87 4.91 24.38 2.99
N LEU A 88 4.78 23.16 3.54
CA LEU A 88 5.25 22.88 4.89
C LEU A 88 6.77 23.00 5.01
N HIS A 89 7.53 22.51 4.03
CA HIS A 89 8.98 22.72 3.99
C HIS A 89 9.35 24.20 4.08
N ASP A 90 8.73 25.07 3.27
CA ASP A 90 9.04 26.50 3.25
C ASP A 90 8.73 27.16 4.61
N GLU A 91 7.59 26.79 5.23
CA GLU A 91 7.22 27.21 6.58
C GLU A 91 8.26 26.78 7.63
N LEU A 92 8.63 25.50 7.65
CA LEU A 92 9.55 24.94 8.63
C LEU A 92 10.97 25.50 8.47
N ARG A 93 11.41 25.69 7.21
CA ARG A 93 12.69 26.31 6.89
C ARG A 93 12.74 27.75 7.38
N ALA A 94 11.68 28.53 7.19
CA ALA A 94 11.59 29.90 7.68
C ALA A 94 11.61 29.98 9.22
N ARG A 95 11.18 28.91 9.90
CA ARG A 95 11.18 28.81 11.37
C ARG A 95 12.44 28.18 11.96
N GLY A 96 13.41 27.81 11.11
CA GLY A 96 14.70 27.26 11.56
C GLY A 96 14.65 25.78 11.94
N ALA A 97 13.75 24.99 11.35
CA ALA A 97 13.72 23.55 11.53
C ALA A 97 14.98 22.88 10.98
N THR A 98 15.43 21.81 11.63
CA THR A 98 16.53 20.98 11.13
C THR A 98 16.01 20.06 10.03
N ILE A 99 16.12 20.51 8.78
CA ILE A 99 15.74 19.71 7.61
C ILE A 99 16.84 18.68 7.31
N ARG A 100 16.54 17.42 7.58
CA ARG A 100 17.44 16.29 7.35
C ARG A 100 17.48 15.87 5.89
N GLN A 101 16.33 15.91 5.23
CA GLN A 101 16.15 15.66 3.80
C GLN A 101 15.12 16.63 3.24
N GLU A 102 15.50 17.32 2.17
CA GLU A 102 14.64 18.22 1.38
C GLU A 102 13.44 17.45 0.79
N PRO A 103 12.31 18.12 0.46
CA PRO A 103 11.19 17.48 -0.21
C PRO A 103 11.64 16.65 -1.41
N THR A 104 11.52 15.34 -1.28
CA THR A 104 12.00 14.37 -2.26
C THR A 104 10.84 13.52 -2.70
N ASN A 105 10.67 13.41 -4.01
CA ASN A 105 9.57 12.64 -4.56
C ASN A 105 9.91 11.15 -4.54
N PHE A 106 8.95 10.33 -4.15
CA PHE A 106 9.03 8.87 -4.17
C PHE A 106 7.72 8.30 -4.72
N ALA A 107 7.71 6.99 -4.97
CA ALA A 107 6.50 6.32 -5.46
C ALA A 107 5.31 6.40 -4.48
N TRP A 108 5.57 6.60 -3.18
CA TRP A 108 4.52 6.65 -2.14
C TRP A 108 4.13 8.07 -1.72
N ALA A 109 5.05 9.04 -1.79
CA ALA A 109 4.82 10.41 -1.32
C ALA A 109 5.88 11.36 -1.86
N LEU A 110 5.53 12.65 -1.94
CA LEU A 110 6.51 13.72 -1.84
C LEU A 110 6.75 13.97 -0.35
N GLU A 111 7.94 13.67 0.16
CA GLU A 111 8.20 13.77 1.60
C GLU A 111 9.52 14.45 1.94
N LEU A 112 9.54 15.05 3.14
CA LEU A 112 10.73 15.62 3.77
C LEU A 112 10.99 14.92 5.10
N GLN A 113 12.22 15.04 5.60
CA GLN A 113 12.60 14.56 6.93
C GLN A 113 13.03 15.73 7.80
N VAL A 114 12.43 15.85 8.98
CA VAL A 114 12.73 16.90 9.96
C VAL A 114 13.21 16.24 11.23
N GLU A 115 14.28 16.77 11.82
CA GLU A 115 14.87 16.27 13.06
C GLU A 115 14.53 17.20 14.23
N ASP A 116 14.09 16.63 15.35
CA ASP A 116 13.88 17.37 16.60
C ASP A 116 15.19 17.48 17.43
N PRO A 117 15.23 18.24 18.53
CA PRO A 117 16.45 18.44 19.33
C PRO A 117 17.08 17.17 19.91
N ASP A 118 16.35 16.07 19.94
CA ASP A 118 16.77 14.77 20.48
C ASP A 118 17.02 13.73 19.39
N GLY A 119 17.03 14.16 18.13
CA GLY A 119 17.33 13.33 16.97
C GLY A 119 16.14 12.50 16.47
N ASN A 120 14.94 12.66 17.04
CA ASN A 120 13.76 11.99 16.51
C ASN A 120 13.44 12.55 15.13
N VAL A 121 13.04 11.67 14.21
CA VAL A 121 12.80 12.02 12.81
C VAL A 121 11.31 11.99 12.52
N LEU A 122 10.78 13.16 12.18
CA LEU A 122 9.43 13.32 11.66
C LEU A 122 9.49 13.29 10.13
N ARG A 123 9.00 12.21 9.54
CA ARG A 123 8.87 12.06 8.09
C ARG A 123 7.50 12.58 7.67
N MET A 124 7.48 13.69 6.95
CA MET A 124 6.24 14.40 6.61
C MET A 124 6.00 14.29 5.12
N GLY A 125 4.88 13.71 4.68
CA GLY A 125 4.64 13.40 3.28
C GLY A 125 3.25 13.80 2.77
N SER A 126 3.21 14.41 1.59
CA SER A 126 2.00 14.62 0.79
C SER A 126 1.95 13.64 -0.38
N ASP A 127 0.87 13.69 -1.17
CA ASP A 127 0.78 12.87 -2.39
C ASP A 127 2.01 13.07 -3.30
N PRO A 128 2.46 12.01 -3.98
CA PRO A 128 3.59 12.09 -4.90
C PRO A 128 3.24 12.96 -6.11
N ARG A 129 4.27 13.61 -6.67
CA ARG A 129 4.14 14.49 -7.82
C ARG A 129 4.51 13.78 -9.11
N ALA A 130 3.57 13.68 -10.05
CA ALA A 130 3.79 13.01 -11.34
C ALA A 130 4.85 13.71 -12.22
N ASP A 131 5.09 15.00 -12.01
CA ASP A 131 6.02 15.84 -12.79
C ASP A 131 7.42 15.94 -12.17
N VAL A 132 7.65 15.37 -10.99
CA VAL A 132 8.93 15.44 -10.28
C VAL A 132 9.60 14.07 -10.30
N PRO A 133 10.87 13.94 -10.75
CA PRO A 133 11.56 12.66 -10.73
C PRO A 133 11.77 12.16 -9.30
N PHE A 134 11.85 10.84 -9.14
CA PHE A 134 12.17 10.27 -7.84
C PHE A 134 13.60 10.59 -7.44
N GLY A 135 13.79 10.94 -6.17
CA GLY A 135 15.10 11.29 -5.64
C GLY A 135 15.69 10.22 -4.72
N PRO A 136 16.89 10.46 -4.18
CA PRO A 136 17.54 9.54 -3.28
C PRO A 136 16.85 9.50 -1.91
N TRP A 137 16.76 8.32 -1.32
CA TRP A 137 16.32 8.11 0.06
C TRP A 137 17.49 8.30 1.03
N LYS A 138 17.31 9.14 2.06
CA LYS A 138 18.30 9.29 3.14
C LYS A 138 17.92 8.40 4.31
N ASP A 139 18.68 7.35 4.57
CA ASP A 139 18.43 6.40 5.66
C ASP A 139 18.75 6.99 7.05
N MET A 140 18.58 6.22 8.12
CA MET A 140 18.85 6.67 9.51
C MET A 140 20.29 7.09 9.79
N ARG A 141 21.28 6.60 9.03
CA ARG A 141 22.70 6.92 9.19
C ARG A 141 23.10 8.15 8.38
N GLY A 142 22.18 8.67 7.57
CA GLY A 142 22.41 9.82 6.71
C GLY A 142 22.94 9.43 5.33
N GLU A 143 22.95 8.12 5.03
CA GLU A 143 23.44 7.57 3.78
C GLU A 143 22.35 7.74 2.71
N LEU A 144 22.77 8.15 1.51
CA LEU A 144 21.87 8.30 0.38
C LEU A 144 21.76 7.00 -0.38
N TRP A 145 20.53 6.63 -0.70
CA TRP A 145 20.18 5.45 -1.45
C TRP A 145 19.44 5.88 -2.71
N PHE A 146 19.88 5.42 -3.87
CA PHE A 146 19.25 5.72 -5.15
C PHE A 146 18.41 4.54 -5.60
N ALA A 147 17.19 4.82 -6.06
CA ALA A 147 16.39 3.82 -6.73
C ALA A 147 17.16 3.30 -7.95
N THR A 148 17.19 1.98 -8.09
CA THR A 148 17.80 1.30 -9.23
C THR A 148 16.72 0.96 -10.26
N PRO A 149 17.06 0.91 -11.56
CA PRO A 149 16.12 0.49 -12.60
C PRO A 149 15.50 -0.90 -12.32
N GLU A 150 16.20 -1.75 -11.58
CA GLU A 150 15.80 -3.10 -11.20
C GLU A 150 14.86 -3.16 -9.98
N GLY A 151 14.38 -2.03 -9.47
CA GLY A 151 13.41 -1.96 -8.36
C GLY A 151 14.01 -2.06 -6.95
N GLY A 152 15.34 -2.06 -6.83
CA GLY A 152 16.07 -2.01 -5.56
C GLY A 152 16.61 -0.62 -5.21
N TRP A 153 17.36 -0.54 -4.12
CA TRP A 153 18.09 0.66 -3.70
C TRP A 153 19.58 0.38 -3.71
N ARG A 154 20.36 1.28 -4.32
CA ARG A 154 21.83 1.26 -4.23
C ARG A 154 22.31 2.40 -3.35
N LYS A 155 23.25 2.11 -2.44
CA LYS A 155 23.90 3.16 -1.65
C LYS A 155 24.77 4.03 -2.55
N ALA A 156 24.82 5.32 -2.26
CA ALA A 156 25.83 6.21 -2.81
C ALA A 156 27.20 5.74 -2.28
N GLU A 157 28.09 5.28 -3.16
CA GLU A 157 29.48 5.08 -2.76
C GLU A 157 30.09 6.45 -2.43
N ASP A 158 30.98 6.50 -1.43
CA ASP A 158 31.59 7.74 -0.93
C ASP A 158 32.14 8.56 -2.11
N GLY A 159 31.52 9.71 -2.34
CA GLY A 159 31.69 10.47 -3.57
C GLY A 159 33.15 10.86 -3.83
N ARG A 160 33.71 10.35 -4.93
CA ARG A 160 34.54 11.21 -5.78
C ARG A 160 33.60 11.88 -6.76
N ALA A 161 33.31 13.14 -6.47
CA ALA A 161 32.77 14.05 -7.46
C ALA A 161 33.71 14.05 -8.68
N GLU A 162 33.18 13.71 -9.85
CA GLU A 162 33.85 13.93 -11.12
C GLU A 162 34.00 15.44 -11.35
N ASN A 163 35.09 16.01 -10.85
CA ASN A 163 35.65 17.26 -11.37
C ASN A 163 36.90 16.87 -12.16
N GLY A 164 36.76 16.83 -13.48
CA GLY A 164 37.88 16.64 -14.38
C GLY A 164 38.82 17.84 -14.34
N THR A 165 40.02 17.65 -13.81
CA THR A 165 41.26 18.27 -14.31
C THR A 165 42.43 17.34 -13.96
N ALA A 166 43.35 17.21 -14.91
CA ALA A 166 44.44 16.26 -14.94
C ALA A 166 45.54 16.54 -13.90
N GLU A 167 46.20 15.49 -13.41
CA GLU A 167 47.63 15.18 -13.62
C GLU A 167 48.14 14.12 -12.62
N ASP A 168 48.85 13.15 -13.19
CA ASP A 168 49.98 12.36 -12.68
C ASP A 168 49.94 11.55 -11.37
N GLY A 169 50.47 10.32 -11.47
CA GLY A 169 51.29 9.74 -10.41
C GLY A 169 50.96 8.32 -9.93
N GLU A 170 51.36 7.33 -10.73
CA GLU A 170 52.00 6.06 -10.33
C GLU A 170 51.48 5.18 -9.17
N ALA A 171 51.05 3.98 -9.59
CA ALA A 171 51.52 2.66 -9.14
C ALA A 171 51.14 2.14 -7.73
N ARG A 172 50.33 1.07 -7.68
CA ARG A 172 50.80 -0.33 -7.65
C ARG A 172 49.64 -1.35 -7.56
N ASN A 173 49.51 -2.07 -8.67
CA ASN A 173 49.14 -3.47 -8.87
C ASN A 173 48.73 -4.33 -7.65
N GLU A 174 47.49 -4.82 -7.63
CA GLU A 174 47.15 -6.16 -7.15
C GLU A 174 45.95 -6.70 -7.93
N LYS A 175 46.05 -7.98 -8.33
CA LYS A 175 45.31 -8.63 -9.40
C LYS A 175 43.80 -8.66 -9.16
N ALA A 176 43.05 -7.99 -10.04
CA ALA A 176 41.64 -8.28 -10.26
C ALA A 176 41.51 -9.49 -11.20
N GLU A 177 41.00 -10.60 -10.65
CA GLU A 177 40.28 -11.59 -11.46
C GLU A 177 38.98 -10.92 -11.93
N THR A 178 38.87 -10.71 -13.24
CA THR A 178 37.63 -10.31 -13.91
C THR A 178 36.55 -11.37 -13.71
N PRO A 179 35.31 -10.96 -13.40
CA PRO A 179 34.15 -11.63 -13.98
C PRO A 179 33.38 -10.64 -14.86
N ALA A 180 33.26 -11.06 -16.12
CA ALA A 180 32.17 -10.88 -17.07
C ALA A 180 31.60 -9.47 -17.35
N SER A 181 31.77 -9.11 -18.62
CA SER A 181 30.93 -8.29 -19.51
C SER A 181 29.46 -8.03 -19.10
N PRO A 182 28.88 -6.90 -19.57
CA PRO A 182 27.62 -6.36 -19.08
C PRO A 182 26.45 -7.31 -19.36
N VAL A 183 25.54 -7.41 -18.39
CA VAL A 183 24.26 -8.08 -18.56
C VAL A 183 23.51 -7.37 -19.69
N SER A 184 23.28 -8.13 -20.76
CA SER A 184 22.38 -7.80 -21.86
C SER A 184 21.06 -7.28 -21.32
N ALA A 185 20.57 -6.12 -21.79
CA ALA A 185 19.17 -5.76 -21.64
C ALA A 185 18.34 -6.90 -22.26
N ALA A 186 17.64 -7.68 -21.44
CA ALA A 186 16.89 -8.82 -21.92
C ALA A 186 15.85 -8.33 -22.95
N PRO A 187 15.67 -9.03 -24.07
CA PRO A 187 14.67 -8.64 -25.06
C PRO A 187 13.26 -8.77 -24.45
N VAL A 188 12.30 -8.00 -24.97
CA VAL A 188 10.87 -8.09 -24.57
C VAL A 188 10.33 -9.52 -24.62
N SER A 189 10.89 -10.35 -25.51
CA SER A 189 10.56 -11.78 -25.64
C SER A 189 10.87 -12.62 -24.40
N ALA A 190 11.67 -12.13 -23.44
CA ALA A 190 11.95 -12.82 -22.18
C ALA A 190 10.83 -12.65 -21.13
N ALA A 191 9.91 -11.70 -21.32
CA ALA A 191 8.84 -11.42 -20.35
C ALA A 191 7.94 -12.64 -20.02
N PRO A 192 7.54 -13.50 -20.97
CA PRO A 192 6.77 -14.70 -20.66
C PRO A 192 7.49 -15.68 -19.72
N GLU A 193 8.80 -15.85 -19.89
CA GLU A 193 9.62 -16.75 -19.07
C GLU A 193 9.77 -16.20 -17.64
N LEU A 194 10.01 -14.89 -17.51
CA LEU A 194 10.04 -14.20 -16.21
C LEU A 194 8.71 -14.33 -15.47
N LYS A 195 7.58 -14.16 -16.18
CA LYS A 195 6.24 -14.34 -15.61
C LYS A 195 6.03 -15.77 -15.10
N GLU A 196 6.45 -16.77 -15.88
CA GLU A 196 6.34 -18.17 -15.46
C GLU A 196 7.20 -18.48 -14.23
N ALA A 197 8.44 -17.99 -14.20
CA ALA A 197 9.31 -18.08 -13.03
C ALA A 197 8.69 -17.38 -11.81
N ALA A 198 8.05 -16.21 -12.01
CA ALA A 198 7.37 -15.47 -10.96
C ALA A 198 6.19 -16.27 -10.37
N GLU A 199 5.39 -16.93 -11.22
CA GLU A 199 4.33 -17.83 -10.78
C GLU A 199 4.87 -19.00 -9.95
N GLN A 200 5.99 -19.59 -10.35
CA GLN A 200 6.63 -20.68 -9.60
C GLN A 200 7.12 -20.19 -8.24
N ALA A 201 7.81 -19.04 -8.19
CA ALA A 201 8.26 -18.42 -6.96
C ALA A 201 7.09 -18.11 -6.00
N ARG A 202 5.97 -17.59 -6.54
CA ARG A 202 4.75 -17.32 -5.78
C ARG A 202 4.15 -18.61 -5.21
N ARG A 203 4.04 -19.68 -6.02
CA ARG A 203 3.54 -21.00 -5.55
C ARG A 203 4.45 -21.60 -4.46
N ALA A 204 5.75 -21.32 -4.50
CA ALA A 204 6.71 -21.72 -3.48
C ALA A 204 6.68 -20.83 -2.21
N GLY A 205 5.83 -19.79 -2.18
CA GLY A 205 5.75 -18.83 -1.07
C GLY A 205 6.87 -17.79 -1.05
N ASN A 206 7.75 -17.76 -2.05
CA ASN A 206 8.80 -16.75 -2.17
C ASN A 206 8.25 -15.48 -2.84
N LEU A 207 7.44 -14.74 -2.08
CA LEU A 207 6.81 -13.50 -2.54
C LEU A 207 7.82 -12.41 -2.96
N PRO A 208 8.97 -12.22 -2.27
CA PRO A 208 9.99 -11.27 -2.72
C PRO A 208 10.53 -11.57 -4.13
N GLU A 209 10.85 -12.83 -4.41
CA GLU A 209 11.36 -13.21 -5.74
C GLU A 209 10.26 -13.16 -6.80
N ALA A 210 9.04 -13.60 -6.47
CA ALA A 210 7.90 -13.47 -7.36
C ALA A 210 7.65 -12.01 -7.76
N ARG A 211 7.72 -11.09 -6.78
CA ARG A 211 7.58 -9.65 -7.00
C ARG A 211 8.65 -9.15 -7.98
N ARG A 212 9.92 -9.44 -7.70
CA ARG A 212 11.05 -9.01 -8.54
C ARG A 212 10.88 -9.48 -9.99
N LEU A 213 10.55 -10.76 -10.19
CA LEU A 213 10.34 -11.35 -11.52
C LEU A 213 9.14 -10.75 -12.26
N TYR A 214 8.03 -10.48 -11.56
CA TYR A 214 6.89 -9.78 -12.17
C TYR A 214 7.22 -8.32 -12.50
N GLU A 215 7.95 -7.60 -11.65
CA GLU A 215 8.39 -6.21 -11.91
C GLU A 215 9.28 -6.16 -13.17
N GLU A 216 10.20 -7.12 -13.31
CA GLU A 216 11.06 -7.26 -14.50
C GLU A 216 10.24 -7.58 -15.76
N ALA A 217 9.29 -8.52 -15.68
CA ALA A 217 8.40 -8.85 -16.79
C ALA A 217 7.53 -7.65 -17.23
N VAL A 218 7.01 -6.88 -16.27
CA VAL A 218 6.24 -5.66 -16.53
C VAL A 218 7.11 -4.60 -17.20
N ALA A 219 8.35 -4.40 -16.73
CA ALA A 219 9.27 -3.44 -17.32
C ALA A 219 9.56 -3.76 -18.80
N LEU A 220 9.77 -5.04 -19.12
CA LEU A 220 9.95 -5.50 -20.50
C LEU A 220 8.68 -5.32 -21.34
N GLN A 221 7.50 -5.67 -20.82
CA GLN A 221 6.24 -5.55 -21.55
C GLN A 221 5.83 -4.09 -21.78
N ARG A 222 6.21 -3.15 -20.91
CA ARG A 222 6.02 -1.71 -21.14
C ARG A 222 6.83 -1.17 -22.32
N ALA A 223 7.94 -1.83 -22.66
CA ALA A 223 8.74 -1.50 -23.84
C ALA A 223 8.25 -2.21 -25.12
N GLY A 224 7.20 -3.04 -25.02
CA GLY A 224 6.58 -3.73 -26.15
C GLY A 224 5.24 -3.12 -26.57
N ASP A 225 4.64 -3.73 -27.60
CA ASP A 225 3.40 -3.23 -28.25
C ASP A 225 2.15 -4.08 -27.92
N ASP A 226 2.18 -4.89 -26.85
CA ASP A 226 1.03 -5.72 -26.42
C ASP A 226 0.48 -5.26 -25.07
N PRO A 227 -0.49 -4.32 -25.05
CA PRO A 227 -1.06 -3.80 -23.82
C PRO A 227 -1.86 -4.86 -23.04
N LEU A 228 -2.49 -5.83 -23.73
CA LEU A 228 -3.28 -6.87 -23.06
C LEU A 228 -2.38 -7.86 -22.31
N GLN A 229 -1.20 -8.18 -22.85
CA GLN A 229 -0.18 -8.94 -22.12
C GLN A 229 0.34 -8.17 -20.90
N LEU A 230 0.62 -6.87 -21.05
CA LEU A 230 1.00 -6.01 -19.94
C LEU A 230 -0.07 -6.03 -18.84
N ALA A 231 -1.34 -5.82 -19.19
CA ALA A 231 -2.45 -5.83 -18.23
C ALA A 231 -2.57 -7.16 -17.48
N HIS A 232 -2.28 -8.28 -18.16
CA HIS A 232 -2.29 -9.60 -17.53
C HIS A 232 -1.19 -9.74 -16.47
N THR A 233 0.03 -9.34 -16.79
CA THR A 233 1.17 -9.42 -15.87
C THR A 233 1.06 -8.43 -14.73
N VAL A 234 0.65 -7.19 -15.01
CA VAL A 234 0.46 -6.15 -13.99
C VAL A 234 -0.60 -6.57 -12.96
N ARG A 235 -1.71 -7.21 -13.38
CA ARG A 235 -2.68 -7.79 -12.43
C ARG A 235 -2.02 -8.78 -11.47
N HIS A 236 -1.18 -9.68 -11.98
CA HIS A 236 -0.49 -10.68 -11.15
C HIS A 236 0.55 -10.05 -10.22
N LEU A 237 1.23 -8.98 -10.64
CA LEU A 237 2.07 -8.18 -9.74
C LEU A 237 1.24 -7.60 -8.59
N GLY A 238 0.06 -7.06 -8.88
CA GLY A 238 -0.91 -6.64 -7.87
C GLY A 238 -1.30 -7.76 -6.90
N ASP A 239 -1.54 -8.97 -7.40
CA ASP A 239 -1.86 -10.15 -6.57
C ASP A 239 -0.70 -10.52 -5.62
N VAL A 240 0.54 -10.50 -6.10
CA VAL A 240 1.73 -10.75 -5.26
C VAL A 240 1.90 -9.68 -4.18
N LEU A 241 1.70 -8.41 -4.52
CA LEU A 241 1.79 -7.31 -3.55
C LEU A 241 0.69 -7.38 -2.49
N ARG A 242 -0.52 -7.78 -2.87
CA ARG A 242 -1.62 -8.04 -1.91
C ARG A 242 -1.26 -9.18 -0.97
N GLU A 243 -0.76 -10.30 -1.50
CA GLU A 243 -0.31 -11.45 -0.71
C GLU A 243 0.84 -11.10 0.24
N ALA A 244 1.74 -10.21 -0.21
CA ALA A 244 2.83 -9.66 0.61
C ALA A 244 2.35 -8.64 1.67
N ARG A 245 1.03 -8.43 1.82
CA ARG A 245 0.41 -7.49 2.76
C ARG A 245 0.78 -6.03 2.49
N LEU A 246 0.96 -5.68 1.21
CA LEU A 246 1.26 -4.33 0.72
C LEU A 246 0.11 -3.78 -0.16
N PRO A 247 -1.11 -3.63 0.38
CA PRO A 247 -2.30 -3.32 -0.41
C PRO A 247 -2.24 -1.96 -1.12
N HIS A 248 -1.57 -0.97 -0.51
CA HIS A 248 -1.36 0.36 -1.10
C HIS A 248 -0.44 0.32 -2.33
N LEU A 249 0.49 -0.64 -2.41
CA LEU A 249 1.31 -0.86 -3.61
C LEU A 249 0.58 -1.71 -4.64
N ALA A 250 -0.37 -2.55 -4.24
CA ALA A 250 -1.16 -3.39 -5.16
C ALA A 250 -2.21 -2.58 -5.94
N GLU A 251 -2.83 -1.58 -5.32
CA GLU A 251 -3.93 -0.81 -5.92
C GLU A 251 -3.60 -0.19 -7.29
N PRO A 252 -2.47 0.52 -7.48
CA PRO A 252 -2.12 1.12 -8.77
C PRO A 252 -2.03 0.10 -9.90
N HIS A 253 -1.56 -1.12 -9.61
CA HIS A 253 -1.44 -2.18 -10.61
C HIS A 253 -2.81 -2.72 -11.05
N TYR A 254 -3.74 -2.93 -10.11
CA TYR A 254 -5.10 -3.29 -10.51
C TYR A 254 -5.78 -2.17 -11.29
N ALA A 255 -5.57 -0.91 -10.92
CA ALA A 255 -6.12 0.25 -11.63
C ALA A 255 -5.55 0.34 -13.07
N GLU A 256 -4.25 0.14 -13.25
CA GLU A 256 -3.56 0.10 -14.55
C GLU A 256 -4.12 -1.04 -15.42
N ALA A 257 -4.16 -2.27 -14.91
CA ALA A 257 -4.71 -3.41 -15.65
C ALA A 257 -6.18 -3.19 -16.06
N LEU A 258 -7.02 -2.68 -15.16
CA LEU A 258 -8.43 -2.37 -15.45
C LEU A 258 -8.59 -1.20 -16.43
N ALA A 259 -7.68 -0.22 -16.45
CA ALA A 259 -7.68 0.84 -17.45
C ALA A 259 -7.38 0.26 -18.85
N ILE A 260 -6.38 -0.61 -18.95
CA ILE A 260 -6.01 -1.25 -20.22
C ILE A 260 -7.14 -2.14 -20.75
N TYR A 261 -7.72 -3.01 -19.91
CA TYR A 261 -8.85 -3.86 -20.34
C TYR A 261 -10.07 -3.03 -20.75
N ARG A 262 -10.32 -1.87 -20.13
CA ARG A 262 -11.39 -0.97 -20.55
C ARG A 262 -11.11 -0.31 -21.91
N ALA A 263 -9.85 0.01 -22.19
CA ALA A 263 -9.45 0.54 -23.49
C ALA A 263 -9.57 -0.50 -24.61
N HIS A 264 -9.48 -1.79 -24.27
CA HIS A 264 -9.54 -2.96 -25.19
C HIS A 264 -10.78 -3.80 -24.89
N ALA A 265 -11.92 -3.12 -24.71
CA ALA A 265 -13.14 -3.74 -24.22
C ALA A 265 -13.61 -4.88 -25.13
N GLY A 266 -13.84 -6.06 -24.53
CA GLY A 266 -14.35 -7.25 -25.24
C GLY A 266 -13.27 -8.17 -25.82
N GLU A 267 -12.00 -7.77 -25.85
CA GLU A 267 -10.92 -8.62 -26.39
C GLU A 267 -10.52 -9.75 -25.42
N GLN A 268 -10.48 -9.46 -24.12
CA GLN A 268 -10.07 -10.41 -23.07
C GLN A 268 -11.02 -10.37 -21.87
N PRO A 269 -12.33 -10.65 -22.07
CA PRO A 269 -13.36 -10.47 -21.04
C PRO A 269 -13.13 -11.31 -19.78
N LEU A 270 -12.55 -12.51 -19.91
CA LEU A 270 -12.21 -13.36 -18.77
C LEU A 270 -11.10 -12.75 -17.92
N ASN A 271 -10.06 -12.21 -18.55
CA ASN A 271 -8.94 -11.57 -17.84
C ASN A 271 -9.39 -10.26 -17.17
N GLN A 272 -10.29 -9.51 -17.81
CA GLN A 272 -10.94 -8.35 -17.21
C GLN A 272 -11.77 -8.73 -15.97
N ALA A 273 -12.56 -9.81 -16.04
CA ALA A 273 -13.32 -10.33 -14.90
C ALA A 273 -12.41 -10.72 -13.74
N ASN A 274 -11.30 -11.42 -14.02
CA ASN A 274 -10.29 -11.78 -13.03
C ASN A 274 -9.62 -10.55 -12.38
N ALA A 275 -9.35 -9.50 -13.17
CA ALA A 275 -8.82 -8.24 -12.65
C ALA A 275 -9.82 -7.53 -11.72
N LEU A 276 -11.10 -7.49 -12.08
CA LEU A 276 -12.17 -6.92 -11.25
C LEU A 276 -12.35 -7.72 -9.96
N ARG A 277 -12.30 -9.04 -10.02
CA ARG A 277 -12.30 -9.93 -8.85
C ARG A 277 -11.15 -9.61 -7.90
N SER A 278 -9.92 -9.55 -8.40
CA SER A 278 -8.75 -9.24 -7.55
C SER A 278 -8.81 -7.84 -6.94
N HIS A 279 -9.27 -6.85 -7.71
CA HIS A 279 -9.51 -5.49 -7.21
C HIS A 279 -10.61 -5.46 -6.13
N ALA A 280 -11.69 -6.23 -6.29
CA ALA A 280 -12.77 -6.29 -5.32
C ALA A 280 -12.31 -6.85 -3.96
N ILE A 281 -11.47 -7.89 -3.99
CA ILE A 281 -10.83 -8.47 -2.80
C ILE A 281 -9.97 -7.41 -2.11
N LEU A 282 -9.09 -6.74 -2.86
CA LEU A 282 -8.22 -5.69 -2.32
C LEU A 282 -9.04 -4.58 -1.64
N LYS A 283 -10.08 -4.09 -2.30
CA LYS A 283 -10.92 -3.01 -1.74
C LYS A 283 -11.63 -3.43 -0.47
N HIS A 284 -12.08 -4.68 -0.37
CA HIS A 284 -12.64 -5.21 0.87
C HIS A 284 -11.60 -5.27 1.99
N GLU A 285 -10.38 -5.74 1.70
CA GLU A 285 -9.28 -5.78 2.68
C GLU A 285 -8.88 -4.39 3.18
N MET A 286 -9.04 -3.36 2.34
CA MET A 286 -8.81 -1.96 2.69
C MET A 286 -10.00 -1.28 3.38
N GLY A 287 -11.12 -1.98 3.56
CA GLY A 287 -12.35 -1.45 4.17
C GLY A 287 -13.21 -0.58 3.25
N ASP A 288 -12.89 -0.50 1.95
CA ASP A 288 -13.72 0.19 0.95
C ASP A 288 -14.75 -0.78 0.35
N ASP A 289 -15.77 -1.09 1.16
CA ASP A 289 -16.87 -1.99 0.79
C ASP A 289 -17.70 -1.45 -0.38
N VAL A 290 -17.72 -0.13 -0.60
CA VAL A 290 -18.43 0.49 -1.72
C VAL A 290 -17.73 0.18 -3.05
N ALA A 291 -16.42 0.41 -3.13
CA ALA A 291 -15.63 0.09 -4.32
C ALA A 291 -15.51 -1.43 -4.52
N SER A 292 -15.40 -2.19 -3.43
CA SER A 292 -15.42 -3.66 -3.46
C SER A 292 -16.72 -4.17 -4.10
N ARG A 293 -17.89 -3.73 -3.61
CA ARG A 293 -19.19 -4.12 -4.19
C ARG A 293 -19.27 -3.81 -5.67
N ARG A 294 -18.91 -2.59 -6.09
CA ARG A 294 -18.94 -2.21 -7.53
C ARG A 294 -18.08 -3.14 -8.38
N SER A 295 -16.93 -3.54 -7.87
CA SER A 295 -15.99 -4.43 -8.59
C SER A 295 -16.53 -5.87 -8.64
N TRP A 296 -17.11 -6.36 -7.54
CA TRP A 296 -17.78 -7.67 -7.50
C TRP A 296 -18.97 -7.74 -8.45
N GLU A 297 -19.82 -6.72 -8.48
CA GLU A 297 -20.96 -6.65 -9.42
C GLU A 297 -20.50 -6.65 -10.88
N ALA A 298 -19.43 -5.91 -11.20
CA ALA A 298 -18.87 -5.88 -12.54
C ALA A 298 -18.25 -7.23 -12.94
N ALA A 299 -17.52 -7.87 -12.04
CA ALA A 299 -16.98 -9.21 -12.25
C ALA A 299 -18.10 -10.24 -12.48
N ALA A 300 -19.16 -10.21 -11.67
CA ALA A 300 -20.30 -11.11 -11.79
C ALA A 300 -20.97 -11.04 -13.17
N ARG A 301 -21.17 -9.83 -13.70
CA ARG A 301 -21.75 -9.65 -15.04
C ARG A 301 -20.87 -10.24 -16.14
N LEU A 302 -19.55 -10.04 -16.07
CA LEU A 302 -18.63 -10.60 -17.06
C LEU A 302 -18.57 -12.13 -16.96
N TYR A 303 -18.47 -12.68 -15.75
CA TYR A 303 -18.49 -14.14 -15.58
C TYR A 303 -19.81 -14.74 -16.07
N GLN A 304 -20.94 -14.07 -15.88
CA GLN A 304 -22.23 -14.52 -16.39
C GLN A 304 -22.29 -14.52 -17.93
N GLN A 305 -21.73 -13.50 -18.58
CA GLN A 305 -21.62 -13.45 -20.04
C GLN A 305 -20.73 -14.57 -20.60
N LEU A 306 -19.77 -15.05 -19.81
CA LEU A 306 -18.80 -16.08 -20.17
C LEU A 306 -19.19 -17.49 -19.70
N ASP A 307 -20.40 -17.66 -19.14
CA ASP A 307 -20.89 -18.90 -18.50
C ASP A 307 -19.90 -19.50 -17.47
N GLN A 308 -19.19 -18.63 -16.74
CA GLN A 308 -18.24 -19.03 -15.68
C GLN A 308 -18.96 -19.14 -14.34
N ARG A 309 -19.60 -20.28 -14.09
CA ARG A 309 -20.54 -20.49 -12.97
C ARG A 309 -19.89 -20.28 -11.61
N GLU A 310 -18.68 -20.79 -11.39
CA GLU A 310 -17.92 -20.62 -10.14
C GLU A 310 -17.62 -19.14 -9.90
N GLY A 311 -17.20 -18.44 -10.94
CA GLY A 311 -16.94 -17.00 -10.90
C GLY A 311 -18.20 -16.20 -10.56
N VAL A 312 -19.36 -16.55 -11.14
CA VAL A 312 -20.66 -15.94 -10.81
C VAL A 312 -21.05 -16.22 -9.36
N ALA A 313 -20.95 -17.47 -8.90
CA ALA A 313 -21.33 -17.85 -7.54
C ALA A 313 -20.56 -17.06 -6.47
N GLU A 314 -19.24 -16.95 -6.62
CA GLU A 314 -18.40 -16.18 -5.71
C GLU A 314 -18.70 -14.68 -5.80
N SER A 315 -18.64 -14.11 -7.00
CA SER A 315 -18.74 -12.65 -7.17
C SER A 315 -20.12 -12.10 -6.85
N ALA A 316 -21.19 -12.79 -7.25
CA ALA A 316 -22.55 -12.42 -6.89
C ALA A 316 -22.81 -12.66 -5.39
N GLY A 317 -22.24 -13.69 -4.76
CA GLY A 317 -22.36 -13.91 -3.31
C GLY A 317 -21.74 -12.77 -2.50
N TRP A 318 -20.54 -12.30 -2.88
CA TRP A 318 -19.93 -11.12 -2.26
C TRP A 318 -20.73 -9.84 -2.52
N ALA A 319 -21.20 -9.62 -3.75
CA ALA A 319 -22.06 -8.48 -4.07
C ALA A 319 -23.34 -8.48 -3.23
N ALA A 320 -23.97 -9.64 -3.02
CA ALA A 320 -25.14 -9.80 -2.18
C ALA A 320 -24.86 -9.45 -0.71
N ARG A 321 -23.78 -10.00 -0.15
CA ARG A 321 -23.34 -9.75 1.23
C ARG A 321 -23.08 -8.26 1.48
N LEU A 322 -22.34 -7.61 0.59
CA LEU A 322 -22.02 -6.19 0.71
C LEU A 322 -23.25 -5.29 0.50
N ALA A 323 -24.14 -5.66 -0.43
CA ALA A 323 -25.40 -4.93 -0.62
C ALA A 323 -26.28 -4.99 0.64
N TRP A 324 -26.41 -6.17 1.26
CA TRP A 324 -27.16 -6.35 2.51
C TRP A 324 -26.59 -5.51 3.65
N ARG A 325 -25.26 -5.53 3.86
CA ARG A 325 -24.60 -4.71 4.89
C ARG A 325 -24.84 -3.21 4.70
N SER A 326 -24.96 -2.76 3.45
CA SER A 326 -25.28 -1.36 3.12
C SER A 326 -26.77 -1.00 3.20
N GLY A 327 -27.65 -1.96 3.51
CA GLY A 327 -29.11 -1.78 3.55
C GLY A 327 -29.83 -1.88 2.19
N ASP A 328 -29.11 -2.17 1.10
CA ASP A 328 -29.73 -2.35 -0.22
C ASP A 328 -30.28 -3.77 -0.38
N LEU A 329 -31.43 -4.01 0.25
CA LEU A 329 -32.10 -5.31 0.28
C LEU A 329 -32.62 -5.76 -1.10
N SER A 330 -32.81 -4.82 -2.03
CA SER A 330 -33.20 -5.16 -3.40
C SER A 330 -32.04 -5.79 -4.14
N LYS A 331 -30.88 -5.11 -4.14
CA LYS A 331 -29.65 -5.65 -4.77
C LYS A 331 -29.16 -6.90 -4.06
N ALA A 332 -29.26 -6.97 -2.74
CA ALA A 332 -28.88 -8.16 -1.98
C ALA A 332 -29.64 -9.41 -2.46
N ARG A 333 -30.95 -9.31 -2.66
CA ARG A 333 -31.79 -10.43 -3.15
C ARG A 333 -31.50 -10.77 -4.60
N GLU A 334 -31.34 -9.77 -5.46
CA GLU A 334 -30.98 -9.95 -6.88
C GLU A 334 -29.69 -10.77 -7.01
N TRP A 335 -28.62 -10.33 -6.33
CA TRP A 335 -27.33 -10.99 -6.39
C TRP A 335 -27.31 -12.34 -5.70
N LEU A 336 -28.03 -12.52 -4.59
CA LEU A 336 -28.15 -13.83 -3.94
C LEU A 336 -28.86 -14.84 -4.83
N SER A 337 -29.88 -14.42 -5.58
CA SER A 337 -30.56 -15.28 -6.56
C SER A 337 -29.60 -15.71 -7.67
N ALA A 338 -28.79 -14.79 -8.21
CA ALA A 338 -27.78 -15.11 -9.23
C ALA A 338 -26.70 -16.07 -8.68
N ALA A 339 -26.23 -15.83 -7.45
CA ALA A 339 -25.23 -16.67 -6.80
C ALA A 339 -25.75 -18.11 -6.58
N ARG A 340 -27.01 -18.27 -6.12
CA ARG A 340 -27.65 -19.57 -5.93
C ARG A 340 -27.80 -20.32 -7.25
N ALA A 341 -28.34 -19.66 -8.28
CA ALA A 341 -28.52 -20.27 -9.60
C ALA A 341 -27.18 -20.76 -10.18
N ALA A 342 -26.11 -19.96 -10.05
CA ALA A 342 -24.78 -20.34 -10.52
C ALA A 342 -24.16 -21.48 -9.70
N SER A 343 -24.33 -21.45 -8.38
CA SER A 343 -23.81 -22.49 -7.49
C SER A 343 -24.54 -23.83 -7.66
N ASP A 344 -25.85 -23.84 -7.85
CA ASP A 344 -26.63 -25.06 -8.07
C ASP A 344 -26.27 -25.72 -9.42
N ALA A 345 -25.83 -24.92 -10.38
CA ALA A 345 -25.34 -25.36 -11.68
C ALA A 345 -23.84 -25.67 -11.71
N SER A 346 -23.11 -25.45 -10.62
CA SER A 346 -21.67 -25.72 -10.48
C SER A 346 -21.43 -27.11 -9.88
N SER A 347 -20.33 -27.75 -10.28
CA SER A 347 -19.86 -28.99 -9.67
C SER A 347 -18.94 -28.77 -8.46
N ASP A 348 -18.63 -27.51 -8.10
CA ASP A 348 -17.71 -27.17 -7.01
C ASP A 348 -18.44 -27.08 -5.66
N PRO A 349 -18.14 -27.98 -4.69
CA PRO A 349 -18.77 -27.95 -3.37
C PRO A 349 -18.44 -26.69 -2.56
N THR A 350 -17.33 -26.00 -2.88
CA THR A 350 -16.91 -24.79 -2.16
C THR A 350 -17.79 -23.59 -2.51
N ALA A 351 -18.20 -23.47 -3.78
CA ALA A 351 -19.16 -22.47 -4.23
C ALA A 351 -20.49 -22.61 -3.48
N TRP A 352 -20.97 -23.85 -3.33
CA TRP A 352 -22.20 -24.14 -2.60
C TRP A 352 -22.13 -23.73 -1.13
N LYS A 353 -21.03 -24.09 -0.45
CA LYS A 353 -20.83 -23.75 0.96
C LYS A 353 -20.84 -22.24 1.16
N PHE A 354 -20.09 -21.51 0.34
CA PHE A 354 -20.00 -20.05 0.41
C PHE A 354 -21.36 -19.38 0.18
N VAL A 355 -22.07 -19.73 -0.90
CA VAL A 355 -23.37 -19.12 -1.22
C VAL A 355 -24.43 -19.45 -0.16
N ARG A 356 -24.38 -20.65 0.43
CA ARG A 356 -25.26 -21.02 1.56
C ARG A 356 -24.98 -20.17 2.79
N GLU A 357 -23.72 -19.93 3.15
CA GLU A 357 -23.34 -19.06 4.26
C GLU A 357 -23.86 -17.63 4.06
N VAL A 358 -23.66 -17.06 2.87
CA VAL A 358 -24.23 -15.74 2.51
C VAL A 358 -25.76 -15.76 2.66
N GLY A 359 -26.43 -16.81 2.20
CA GLY A 359 -27.88 -16.94 2.32
C GLY A 359 -28.38 -16.98 3.78
N LEU A 360 -27.63 -17.62 4.68
CA LEU A 360 -27.96 -17.66 6.12
C LEU A 360 -27.77 -16.29 6.78
N GLU A 361 -26.71 -15.55 6.42
CA GLU A 361 -26.46 -14.19 6.92
C GLU A 361 -27.57 -13.21 6.51
N LEU A 362 -28.09 -13.36 5.29
CA LEU A 362 -29.11 -12.47 4.74
C LEU A 362 -30.53 -12.76 5.27
N GLY A 363 -30.69 -13.74 6.16
CA GLY A 363 -31.97 -14.11 6.79
C GLY A 363 -32.79 -15.08 5.94
N GLY A 364 -32.34 -16.34 5.91
CA GLY A 364 -32.86 -17.45 5.09
C GLY A 364 -34.38 -17.54 4.93
#